data_AF-A0A1C3JE71-F1
#
_entry.id   AF-A0A1C3JE71-F1
#
_cell.length_a   1.000
_cell.length_b   1.000
_cell.length_c   1.000
_cell.angle_alpha   90.00
_cell.angle_beta   90.00
_cell.angle_gamma   90.00
#
_symmetry.space_group_name_H-M   'P 1'
#
loop_
_entity.id
_entity.type
_entity.pdbx_description
1 polymer ?
#
loop_
_entity_poly.entity_id
_entity_poly.type
_entity_poly.pdbx_seq_one_letter_code
_entity_poly.pdbx_strand_id
1 'polypeptide(L)'
;MKLKALALAGLLLTPFAQASSDIMVHDAYARATPPSAVNSAVFTTLMNHSDKDRAIVSATTPAAGKVELHDVIMDGDVMKMRQVQEITIPANGEAELKPGSLHIMLFDLASSLKEGEQIEMTLTFANGETQTFDAPVKKVMSGMKKMNHDHH
;
A
#
# COMPACT_ATOMS: atom_id res chain seq x y z
N MET A 1 62.52 29.40 13.56
CA MET A 1 61.76 28.25 13.01
C MET A 1 60.61 27.94 13.95
N LYS A 2 59.34 28.17 13.56
CA LYS A 2 58.16 27.69 14.30
C LYS A 2 57.15 27.18 13.25
N LEU A 3 56.88 25.88 13.31
CA LEU A 3 56.08 25.11 12.37
C LEU A 3 54.61 25.54 12.44
N LYS A 4 53.99 25.76 11.28
CA LYS A 4 52.53 25.94 11.15
C LYS A 4 51.87 24.56 11.12
N ALA A 5 51.01 24.28 12.09
CA ALA A 5 50.16 23.10 12.09
C ALA A 5 49.02 23.30 11.08
N LEU A 6 48.94 22.41 10.10
CA LEU A 6 47.86 22.35 9.10
C LEU A 6 46.85 21.30 9.60
N ALA A 7 45.66 21.75 10.00
CA ALA A 7 44.56 20.87 10.39
C ALA A 7 43.80 20.44 9.12
N LEU A 8 43.82 19.14 8.82
CA LEU A 8 43.07 18.54 7.71
C LEU A 8 41.70 18.09 8.24
N ALA A 9 40.64 18.81 7.87
CA ALA A 9 39.26 18.45 8.20
C ALA A 9 38.80 17.29 7.29
N GLY A 10 38.58 16.12 7.87
CA GLY A 10 38.02 14.96 7.19
C GLY A 10 36.53 15.13 6.94
N LEU A 11 36.14 15.23 5.67
CA LEU A 11 34.74 15.24 5.23
C LEU A 11 34.21 13.80 5.27
N LEU A 12 33.41 13.46 6.28
CA LEU A 12 32.70 12.19 6.36
C LEU A 12 31.57 12.19 5.32
N LEU A 13 31.83 11.60 4.14
CA LEU A 13 30.78 11.19 3.21
C LEU A 13 30.11 9.94 3.77
N THR A 14 28.96 10.10 4.44
CA THR A 14 28.09 8.97 4.74
C THR A 14 27.47 8.46 3.44
N PRO A 15 27.62 7.17 3.09
CA PRO A 15 26.90 6.62 1.94
C PRO A 15 25.41 6.60 2.27
N PHE A 16 24.63 7.41 1.55
CA PHE A 16 23.19 7.20 1.42
C PHE A 16 23.01 5.89 0.65
N ALA A 17 22.77 4.79 1.37
CA ALA A 17 22.34 3.54 0.75
C ALA A 17 20.93 3.76 0.21
N GLN A 18 20.80 4.09 -1.08
CA GLN A 18 19.54 3.94 -1.80
C GLN A 18 19.26 2.44 -1.88
N ALA A 19 18.42 1.94 -0.97
CA ALA A 19 17.82 0.62 -1.12
C ALA A 19 16.92 0.69 -2.36
N SER A 20 17.40 0.17 -3.47
CA SER A 20 16.55 -0.15 -4.61
C SER A 20 15.71 -1.35 -4.19
N SER A 21 14.45 -1.12 -3.82
CA SER A 21 13.51 -2.24 -3.60
C SER A 21 13.30 -2.95 -4.94
N ASP A 22 13.47 -4.27 -4.96
CA ASP A 22 13.13 -5.09 -6.13
C ASP A 22 11.63 -5.11 -6.44
N ILE A 23 10.82 -4.58 -5.51
CA ILE A 23 9.39 -4.40 -5.68
C ILE A 23 9.11 -3.01 -6.24
N MET A 24 8.45 -2.98 -7.39
CA MET A 24 7.91 -1.77 -8.00
C MET A 24 6.42 -1.64 -7.69
N VAL A 25 6.01 -0.46 -7.24
CA VAL A 25 4.60 -0.10 -7.00
C VAL A 25 4.10 0.67 -8.21
N HIS A 26 3.02 0.22 -8.82
CA HIS A 26 2.39 0.84 -9.97
C HIS A 26 0.90 1.13 -9.72
N ASP A 27 0.38 2.16 -10.38
CA ASP A 27 -1.04 2.56 -10.34
C ASP A 27 -1.66 2.61 -8.93
N ALA A 28 -0.88 3.00 -7.92
CA ALA A 28 -1.38 3.12 -6.57
C ALA A 28 -2.50 4.16 -6.49
N TYR A 29 -3.55 3.86 -5.73
CA TYR A 29 -4.57 4.84 -5.34
C TYR A 29 -5.33 4.40 -4.10
N ALA A 30 -5.77 5.39 -3.33
CA ALA A 30 -6.73 5.22 -2.25
C ALA A 30 -8.14 5.58 -2.72
N ARG A 31 -9.16 4.89 -2.23
CA ARG A 31 -10.54 5.22 -2.55
C ARG A 31 -11.01 6.46 -1.78
N ALA A 32 -11.54 7.43 -2.51
CA ALA A 32 -12.19 8.59 -1.91
C ALA A 32 -13.41 8.17 -1.08
N THR A 33 -13.65 8.89 0.01
CA THR A 33 -14.71 8.58 0.97
C THR A 33 -15.75 9.70 1.09
N PRO A 34 -17.03 9.37 1.35
CA PRO A 34 -18.02 10.36 1.78
C PRO A 34 -17.62 11.02 3.11
N PRO A 35 -18.11 12.24 3.40
CA PRO A 35 -18.04 12.79 4.74
C PRO A 35 -18.61 11.78 5.75
N SER A 36 -17.92 11.56 6.88
CA SER A 36 -18.23 10.59 7.95
C SER A 36 -17.88 9.11 7.72
N ALA A 37 -17.34 8.72 6.57
CA ALA A 37 -16.86 7.35 6.42
C ALA A 37 -15.66 7.09 7.33
N VAL A 38 -15.68 5.96 8.03
CA VAL A 38 -14.60 5.55 8.96
C VAL A 38 -13.60 4.60 8.32
N ASN A 39 -13.90 4.07 7.13
CA ASN A 39 -13.10 3.06 6.45
C ASN A 39 -12.89 3.40 4.97
N SER A 40 -11.75 2.96 4.40
CA SER A 40 -11.46 3.03 2.96
C SER A 40 -10.54 1.89 2.52
N ALA A 41 -10.18 1.82 1.25
CA ALA A 41 -9.25 0.82 0.72
C ALA A 41 -8.20 1.45 -0.20
N VAL A 42 -7.03 0.81 -0.25
CA VAL A 42 -5.92 1.13 -1.15
C VAL A 42 -5.71 -0.02 -2.13
N PHE A 43 -5.45 0.36 -3.37
CA PHE A 43 -5.28 -0.50 -4.53
C PHE A 43 -3.98 -0.13 -5.24
N THR A 44 -3.32 -1.11 -5.84
CA THR A 44 -2.03 -0.94 -6.55
C THR A 44 -1.66 -2.24 -7.26
N THR A 45 -0.78 -2.17 -8.26
CA THR A 45 -0.08 -3.34 -8.79
C THR A 45 1.34 -3.37 -8.25
N LEU A 46 1.75 -4.51 -7.71
CA LEU A 46 3.10 -4.71 -7.18
C LEU A 46 3.84 -5.67 -8.09
N MET A 47 4.95 -5.23 -8.67
CA MET A 47 5.77 -6.04 -9.57
C MET A 47 7.07 -6.41 -8.86
N ASN A 48 7.41 -7.69 -8.85
CA ASN A 48 8.62 -8.21 -8.23
C ASN A 48 9.66 -8.55 -9.29
N HIS A 49 10.75 -7.78 -9.32
CA HIS A 49 11.86 -8.00 -10.25
C HIS A 49 12.98 -8.87 -9.68
N SER A 50 12.81 -9.41 -8.47
CA SER A 50 13.76 -10.34 -7.88
C SER A 50 13.51 -11.78 -8.32
N ASP A 51 14.51 -12.63 -8.07
CA ASP A 51 14.48 -14.08 -8.31
C ASP A 51 13.81 -14.87 -7.17
N LYS A 52 13.23 -14.18 -6.18
CA LYS A 52 12.58 -14.79 -5.01
C LYS A 52 11.18 -14.24 -4.81
N ASP A 53 10.29 -15.06 -4.29
CA ASP A 53 8.98 -14.61 -3.87
C ASP A 53 9.11 -13.58 -2.76
N ARG A 54 8.25 -12.56 -2.81
CA ARG A 54 8.07 -11.58 -1.73
C ARG A 54 6.69 -11.76 -1.14
N ALA A 55 6.55 -11.53 0.16
CA ALA A 55 5.24 -11.59 0.82
C ALA A 55 5.06 -10.34 1.65
N ILE A 56 3.98 -9.60 1.42
CA ILE A 56 3.57 -8.48 2.27
C ILE A 56 2.85 -9.09 3.47
N VAL A 57 3.33 -8.80 4.68
CA VAL A 57 2.74 -9.32 5.93
C VAL A 57 2.01 -8.25 6.72
N SER A 58 2.30 -6.98 6.46
CA SER A 58 1.53 -5.86 7.02
C SER A 58 1.68 -4.59 6.19
N ALA A 59 0.78 -3.64 6.43
CA ALA A 59 0.87 -2.30 5.89
C ALA A 59 0.48 -1.29 6.99
N THR A 60 0.93 -0.05 6.87
CA THR A 60 0.59 1.04 7.79
C THR A 60 0.42 2.35 7.03
N THR A 61 -0.30 3.30 7.63
CA THR A 61 -0.42 4.67 7.15
C THR A 61 -0.74 5.61 8.32
N PRO A 62 -0.27 6.87 8.31
CA PRO A 62 -0.74 7.87 9.27
C PRO A 62 -2.23 8.22 9.13
N ALA A 63 -2.87 7.88 8.00
CA ALA A 63 -4.25 8.23 7.70
C ALA A 63 -5.30 7.35 8.41
N ALA A 64 -4.90 6.23 9.01
CA ALA A 64 -5.81 5.21 9.54
C ALA A 64 -5.27 4.62 10.86
N GLY A 65 -6.15 4.33 11.81
CA GLY A 65 -5.79 3.70 13.08
C GLY A 65 -5.44 2.21 12.95
N LYS A 66 -5.99 1.53 11.94
CA LYS A 66 -5.71 0.11 11.66
C LYS A 66 -5.70 -0.16 10.16
N VAL A 67 -4.79 -1.03 9.74
CA VAL A 67 -4.64 -1.45 8.35
C VAL A 67 -4.58 -2.97 8.28
N GLU A 68 -5.30 -3.54 7.34
CA GLU A 68 -5.38 -5.00 7.14
C GLU A 68 -5.21 -5.36 5.67
N LEU A 69 -4.68 -6.55 5.39
CA LEU A 69 -4.63 -7.13 4.05
C LEU A 69 -5.88 -7.96 3.85
N HIS A 70 -6.62 -7.75 2.77
CA HIS A 70 -7.90 -8.40 2.51
C HIS A 70 -7.90 -9.04 1.13
N ASP A 71 -8.70 -10.10 1.01
CA ASP A 71 -9.08 -10.72 -0.25
C ASP A 71 -10.61 -10.77 -0.35
N VAL A 72 -11.13 -10.93 -1.56
CA VAL A 72 -12.55 -11.16 -1.81
C VAL A 72 -12.74 -12.59 -2.24
N ILE A 73 -13.39 -13.38 -1.38
CA ILE A 73 -13.73 -14.76 -1.68
C ILE A 73 -15.20 -14.88 -2.07
N MET A 74 -15.48 -15.77 -3.00
CA MET A 74 -16.85 -16.17 -3.33
C MET A 74 -17.25 -17.33 -2.40
N ASP A 75 -18.27 -17.11 -1.58
CA ASP A 75 -18.84 -18.12 -0.70
C ASP A 75 -20.29 -18.36 -1.13
N GLY A 76 -20.49 -19.38 -1.97
CA GLY A 76 -21.74 -19.57 -2.71
C GLY A 76 -21.96 -18.42 -3.70
N ASP A 77 -23.11 -17.76 -3.63
CA ASP A 77 -23.45 -16.60 -4.46
C ASP A 77 -23.08 -15.25 -3.83
N VAL A 78 -22.37 -15.27 -2.68
CA VAL A 78 -22.05 -14.06 -1.91
C VAL A 78 -20.55 -13.77 -1.97
N MET A 79 -20.18 -12.57 -2.41
CA MET A 79 -18.82 -12.05 -2.26
C MET A 79 -18.60 -11.62 -0.79
N LYS A 80 -17.57 -12.18 -0.16
CA LYS A 80 -17.17 -11.83 1.21
C LYS A 80 -15.74 -11.29 1.22
N MET A 81 -15.55 -10.15 1.86
CA MET A 81 -14.22 -9.65 2.20
C MET A 81 -13.67 -10.46 3.37
N ARG A 82 -12.45 -10.94 3.25
CA ARG A 82 -11.77 -11.73 4.28
C ARG A 82 -10.36 -11.21 4.47
N GLN A 83 -9.99 -10.94 5.72
CA GLN A 83 -8.61 -10.64 6.07
C GLN A 83 -7.70 -11.84 5.72
N VAL A 84 -6.57 -11.55 5.10
CA VAL A 84 -5.48 -12.50 4.84
C VAL A 84 -4.26 -12.13 5.68
N GLN A 85 -3.43 -13.11 6.01
CA GLN A 85 -2.22 -12.90 6.80
C GLN A 85 -1.09 -12.31 5.96
N GLU A 86 -1.06 -12.61 4.67
CA GLU A 86 -0.06 -12.12 3.75
C GLU A 86 -0.57 -12.05 2.31
N ILE A 87 0.12 -11.26 1.48
CA ILE A 87 -0.07 -11.22 0.03
C ILE A 87 1.26 -11.57 -0.63
N THR A 88 1.31 -12.69 -1.34
CA THR A 88 2.49 -13.14 -2.09
C THR A 88 2.60 -12.42 -3.43
N ILE A 89 3.81 -11.98 -3.76
CA ILE A 89 4.22 -11.44 -5.06
C ILE A 89 5.28 -12.41 -5.61
N PRO A 90 4.93 -13.26 -6.60
CA PRO A 90 5.85 -14.27 -7.12
C PRO A 90 7.14 -13.66 -7.67
N ALA A 91 8.26 -14.39 -7.63
CA ALA A 91 9.50 -14.03 -8.30
C ALA A 91 9.25 -13.70 -9.79
N ASN A 92 9.80 -12.60 -10.28
CA ASN A 92 9.59 -12.11 -11.67
C ASN A 92 8.10 -11.99 -12.06
N GLY A 93 7.21 -11.81 -11.08
CA GLY A 93 5.76 -11.76 -11.25
C GLY A 93 5.15 -10.51 -10.62
N GLU A 94 3.83 -10.50 -10.50
CA GLU A 94 3.09 -9.38 -9.92
C GLU A 94 1.91 -9.82 -9.06
N ALA A 95 1.47 -8.93 -8.17
CA ALA A 95 0.24 -9.04 -7.41
C ALA A 95 -0.61 -7.79 -7.66
N GLU A 96 -1.82 -7.98 -8.17
CA GLU A 96 -2.75 -6.90 -8.47
C GLU A 96 -3.77 -6.74 -7.33
N LEU A 97 -3.69 -5.61 -6.63
CA LEU A 97 -4.67 -5.22 -5.62
C LEU A 97 -5.69 -4.30 -6.26
N LYS A 98 -6.91 -4.80 -6.47
CA LYS A 98 -7.98 -4.10 -7.19
C LYS A 98 -9.36 -4.33 -6.56
N PRO A 99 -10.35 -3.47 -6.88
CA PRO A 99 -11.72 -3.66 -6.40
C PRO A 99 -12.26 -5.04 -6.78
N GLY A 100 -12.82 -5.76 -5.80
CA GLY A 100 -13.35 -7.11 -5.99
C GLY A 100 -12.31 -8.24 -5.93
N SER A 101 -11.06 -7.93 -5.56
CA SER A 101 -9.97 -8.87 -5.34
C SER A 101 -9.17 -8.45 -4.09
N LEU A 102 -7.90 -8.85 -4.00
CA LEU A 102 -6.93 -8.36 -3.03
C LEU A 102 -6.95 -6.84 -2.89
N HIS A 103 -6.86 -6.35 -1.65
CA HIS A 103 -6.76 -4.92 -1.35
C HIS A 103 -6.22 -4.68 0.06
N ILE A 104 -5.75 -3.46 0.31
CA ILE A 104 -5.35 -3.02 1.65
C ILE A 104 -6.53 -2.25 2.25
N MET A 105 -7.10 -2.76 3.34
CA MET A 105 -8.23 -2.16 4.03
C MET A 105 -7.75 -1.20 5.11
N LEU A 106 -8.33 0.00 5.14
CA LEU A 106 -8.08 1.05 6.12
C LEU A 106 -9.28 1.18 7.04
N PHE A 107 -9.03 1.11 8.35
CA PHE A 107 -10.03 1.29 9.41
C PHE A 107 -9.65 2.46 10.31
N ASP A 108 -10.66 3.05 10.94
CA ASP A 108 -10.52 4.17 11.86
C ASP A 108 -9.76 5.33 11.21
N LEU A 109 -10.25 5.78 10.05
CA LEU A 109 -9.68 6.91 9.32
C LEU A 109 -9.62 8.16 10.20
N ALA A 110 -8.45 8.80 10.25
CA ALA A 110 -8.23 10.04 10.99
C ALA A 110 -9.04 11.21 10.42
N SER A 111 -9.28 11.19 9.10
CA SER A 111 -10.13 12.14 8.37
C SER A 111 -10.67 11.49 7.09
N SER A 112 -11.72 12.08 6.51
CA SER A 112 -12.26 11.64 5.22
C SER A 112 -11.21 11.83 4.12
N LEU A 113 -10.95 10.80 3.32
CA LEU A 113 -10.08 10.88 2.14
C LEU A 113 -10.79 11.58 0.99
N LYS A 114 -10.28 12.75 0.56
CA LYS A 114 -10.88 13.54 -0.52
C LYS A 114 -10.09 13.41 -1.81
N GLU A 115 -10.80 13.41 -2.93
CA GLU A 115 -10.18 13.35 -4.25
C GLU A 115 -9.18 14.49 -4.46
N GLY A 116 -8.00 14.16 -5.01
CA GLY A 116 -6.90 15.10 -5.21
C GLY A 116 -5.93 15.19 -4.03
N GLU A 117 -6.25 14.59 -2.87
CA GLU A 117 -5.29 14.37 -1.79
C GLU A 117 -4.39 13.15 -2.09
N GLN A 118 -3.37 12.96 -1.26
CA GLN A 118 -2.52 11.77 -1.27
C GLN A 118 -2.36 11.25 0.16
N ILE A 119 -2.22 9.94 0.31
CA ILE A 119 -1.84 9.32 1.58
C ILE A 119 -0.56 8.52 1.40
N GLU A 120 0.32 8.57 2.39
CA GLU A 120 1.51 7.73 2.42
C GLU A 120 1.15 6.34 2.95
N MET A 121 1.65 5.30 2.28
CA MET A 121 1.52 3.91 2.67
C MET A 121 2.90 3.32 2.90
N THR A 122 3.06 2.51 3.95
CA THR A 122 4.25 1.69 4.15
C THR A 122 3.87 0.22 4.16
N LEU A 123 4.51 -0.57 3.31
CA LEU A 123 4.40 -2.03 3.27
C LEU A 123 5.57 -2.64 4.06
N THR A 124 5.29 -3.70 4.80
CA THR A 124 6.31 -4.53 5.45
C THR A 124 6.28 -5.92 4.82
N PHE A 125 7.44 -6.37 4.36
CA PHE A 125 7.61 -7.69 3.77
C PHE A 125 8.08 -8.71 4.80
N ALA A 126 7.83 -10.00 4.55
CA ALA A 126 8.16 -11.10 5.44
C ALA A 126 9.67 -11.20 5.77
N ASN A 127 10.54 -10.70 4.90
CA ASN A 127 11.98 -10.63 5.13
C ASN A 127 12.42 -9.42 5.99
N GLY A 128 11.48 -8.59 6.47
CA GLY A 128 11.74 -7.42 7.28
C GLY A 128 12.04 -6.14 6.51
N GLU A 129 12.08 -6.19 5.18
CA GLU A 129 12.18 -4.97 4.36
C GLU A 129 10.87 -4.18 4.40
N THR A 130 10.98 -2.87 4.24
CA THR A 130 9.83 -1.97 4.16
C THR A 130 9.89 -1.14 2.89
N GLN A 131 8.73 -0.85 2.31
CA GLN A 131 8.63 0.04 1.16
C GLN A 131 7.50 1.04 1.35
N THR A 132 7.84 2.31 1.18
CA THR A 132 6.90 3.42 1.27
C THR A 132 6.50 3.89 -0.12
N PHE A 133 5.23 4.26 -0.31
CA PHE A 133 4.72 4.85 -1.53
C PHE A 133 3.56 5.80 -1.26
N ASP A 134 3.39 6.79 -2.13
CA ASP A 134 2.24 7.68 -2.12
C ASP A 134 1.07 7.08 -2.91
N ALA A 135 -0.10 7.06 -2.29
CA ALA A 135 -1.35 6.66 -2.91
C ALA A 135 -2.25 7.89 -3.12
N PRO A 136 -2.39 8.42 -4.36
CA PRO A 136 -3.35 9.48 -4.65
C PRO A 136 -4.78 9.01 -4.39
N VAL A 137 -5.61 9.88 -3.82
CA VAL A 137 -7.01 9.60 -3.53
C VAL A 137 -7.84 9.84 -4.79
N LYS A 138 -8.52 8.78 -5.26
CA LYS A 138 -9.35 8.78 -6.48
C LYS A 138 -10.79 8.38 -6.18
N LYS A 139 -11.74 8.99 -6.88
CA LYS A 139 -13.12 8.48 -6.90
C LYS A 139 -13.17 7.19 -7.71
N VAL A 140 -13.42 6.08 -7.02
CA VAL A 140 -13.76 4.83 -7.70
C VAL A 140 -15.25 4.87 -8.01
N MET A 141 -15.60 5.12 -9.27
CA MET A 141 -16.97 4.92 -9.74
C MET A 141 -17.32 3.45 -9.51
N SER A 142 -18.17 3.19 -8.52
CA SER A 142 -18.61 1.84 -8.20
C SER A 142 -19.43 1.32 -9.37
N GLY A 143 -18.87 0.38 -10.14
CA GLY A 143 -19.60 -0.43 -11.12
C GLY A 143 -20.62 -1.38 -10.48
N MET A 144 -21.04 -1.18 -9.23
CA MET A 144 -22.21 -1.87 -8.66
C MET A 144 -23.46 -1.21 -9.25
N LYS A 145 -23.87 -1.70 -10.41
CA LYS A 145 -25.25 -1.62 -10.87
C LYS A 145 -26.11 -2.13 -9.70
N LYS A 146 -26.86 -1.24 -9.04
CA LYS A 146 -27.96 -1.63 -8.13
C LYS A 146 -28.82 -2.65 -8.89
N MET A 147 -28.73 -3.93 -8.54
CA MET A 147 -29.80 -4.86 -8.87
C MET A 147 -30.92 -4.56 -7.88
N ASN A 148 -31.91 -3.83 -8.38
CA ASN A 148 -33.19 -3.64 -7.72
C ASN A 148 -33.81 -5.04 -7.58
N HIS A 149 -33.87 -5.58 -6.36
CA HIS A 149 -34.79 -6.68 -6.07
C HIS A 149 -36.13 -6.04 -5.73
N ASP A 150 -36.91 -5.75 -6.76
CA ASP A 150 -38.36 -5.61 -6.63
C ASP A 150 -38.93 -7.02 -6.43
N HIS A 151 -39.46 -7.29 -5.25
CA HIS A 151 -40.40 -8.40 -5.06
C HIS A 151 -41.77 -7.82 -4.74
N HIS A 152 -42.71 -8.19 -5.61
CA HIS A 152 -44.15 -7.98 -5.53
C HIS A 152 -44.77 -8.52 -4.23
#